data_AF-A0A959IVQ5-F1
#
_entry.id   AF-A0A959IVQ5-F1
#
_cell.length_a   1.000
_cell.length_b   1.000
_cell.length_c   1.000
_cell.angle_alpha   90.00
_cell.angle_beta   90.00
_cell.angle_gamma   90.00
#
_symmetry.space_group_name_H-M   'P 1'
#
loop_
_entity.id
_entity.type
_entity.pdbx_description
1 polymer ?
#
loop_
_entity_poly.entity_id
_entity_poly.type
_entity_poly.pdbx_seq_one_letter_code
_entity_poly.pdbx_strand_id
1 'polypeptide(L)' 'MNLNAPVSTIMTTNLITVNPEDPIQKVNEIFEKNNIHHIPVVRYKDIVGIISKTD' A
#
# COMPACT_ATOMS: atom_id res chain seq x y z
N MET A 1 18.79 5.61 -15.02
CA MET A 1 17.81 4.53 -14.72
C MET A 1 17.77 3.61 -15.93
N ASN A 2 18.04 2.31 -15.76
CA ASN A 2 17.95 1.36 -16.88
C ASN A 2 16.48 1.01 -17.09
N LEU A 3 15.88 1.49 -18.18
CA LEU A 3 14.45 1.31 -18.48
C LEU A 3 14.07 -0.15 -18.83
N ASN A 4 15.05 -0.99 -19.13
CA ASN A 4 14.84 -2.41 -19.43
C ASN A 4 15.09 -3.32 -18.23
N ALA A 5 15.46 -2.77 -17.07
CA ALA A 5 15.62 -3.57 -15.85
C ALA A 5 14.24 -4.03 -15.34
N PRO A 6 14.10 -5.29 -14.87
CA PRO A 6 12.82 -5.76 -14.32
C PRO A 6 12.38 -4.92 -13.12
N VAL A 7 11.10 -4.56 -13.04
CA VAL A 7 10.51 -3.80 -11.92
C VAL A 7 10.76 -4.48 -10.58
N SER A 8 10.82 -5.81 -10.56
CA SER A 8 11.13 -6.62 -9.39
C SER A 8 12.48 -6.29 -8.74
N THR A 9 13.40 -5.65 -9.47
CA THR A 9 14.71 -5.24 -8.95
C THR A 9 14.66 -3.94 -8.13
N ILE A 10 13.59 -3.16 -8.23
CA ILE A 10 13.44 -1.86 -7.56
C ILE A 10 12.17 -1.74 -6.71
N MET A 11 11.21 -2.66 -6.84
CA MET A 11 9.95 -2.62 -6.09
C MET A 11 10.13 -3.00 -4.61
N THR A 12 9.32 -2.39 -3.74
CA THR A 12 9.20 -2.81 -2.34
C THR A 12 8.42 -4.11 -2.25
N THR A 13 8.97 -5.13 -1.59
CA THR A 13 8.34 -6.46 -1.43
C THR A 13 7.60 -6.63 -0.11
N ASN A 14 8.07 -5.99 0.96
CA ASN A 14 7.40 -6.00 2.26
C ASN A 14 6.45 -4.79 2.36
N LEU A 15 5.21 -4.99 1.94
CA LEU A 15 4.22 -3.92 1.85
C LEU A 15 3.45 -3.75 3.16
N ILE A 16 3.09 -2.50 3.46
CA ILE A 16 2.06 -2.17 4.44
C ILE A 16 0.72 -2.20 3.69
N THR A 17 -0.21 -3.02 4.17
CA THR A 17 -1.54 -3.21 3.56
C THR A 17 -2.63 -3.14 4.63
N VAL A 18 -3.85 -2.84 4.21
CA VAL A 18 -5.03 -2.93 5.07
C VAL A 18 -6.06 -3.91 4.50
N ASN A 19 -6.93 -4.41 5.37
CA ASN A 19 -8.06 -5.23 4.99
C ASN A 19 -9.30 -4.34 4.76
N PRO A 20 -10.24 -4.69 3.85
CA PRO A 20 -11.45 -3.88 3.61
C PRO A 20 -12.30 -3.66 4.87
N GLU A 21 -12.20 -4.55 5.85
CA GLU A 21 -12.91 -4.50 7.13
C GLU A 21 -12.14 -3.75 8.23
N ASP A 22 -10.90 -3.32 7.97
CA ASP A 22 -10.14 -2.54 8.94
C ASP A 22 -10.82 -1.18 9.21
N PRO A 23 -10.80 -0.69 10.47
CA PRO A 23 -11.35 0.63 10.79
C PRO A 23 -10.54 1.74 10.12
N ILE A 24 -11.23 2.79 9.66
CA ILE A 24 -10.60 3.93 8.98
C ILE A 24 -9.51 4.61 9.82
N GLN A 25 -9.64 4.59 11.15
CA GLN A 25 -8.65 5.11 12.08
C GLN A 25 -7.28 4.44 11.89
N LYS A 26 -7.24 3.13 11.61
CA LYS A 26 -6.00 2.40 11.33
C LYS A 26 -5.30 2.91 10.07
N VAL A 27 -6.07 3.23 9.03
CA VAL A 27 -5.55 3.79 7.78
C VAL A 27 -4.88 5.15 8.04
N ASN A 28 -5.56 6.01 8.81
CA ASN A 28 -5.02 7.31 9.21
C ASN A 28 -3.72 7.18 10.02
N GLU A 29 -3.70 6.29 11.01
CA GLU A 29 -2.49 6.02 11.80
C GLU A 29 -1.33 5.52 10.93
N ILE A 30 -1.61 4.69 9.92
CA ILE A 30 -0.58 4.23 8.99
C ILE A 30 0.00 5.42 8.21
N PHE A 31 -0.83 6.32 7.70
CA PHE A 31 -0.37 7.52 6.97
C PHE A 31 0.37 8.55 7.84
N GLU A 32 0.08 8.61 9.14
CA GLU A 32 0.78 9.48 10.08
C GLU A 32 2.13 8.88 10.49
N LYS A 33 2.18 7.56 10.74
CA LYS A 33 3.39 6.86 11.19
C LYS A 33 4.36 6.57 10.05
N ASN A 34 3.87 6.48 8.81
CA ASN A 34 4.66 6.13 7.64
C ASN A 34 4.61 7.27 6.62
N ASN A 35 5.75 7.63 6.05
CA ASN A 35 5.84 8.64 4.99
C ASN A 35 5.43 8.06 3.62
N ILE A 36 4.18 7.60 3.51
CA ILE A 36 3.60 7.00 2.30
C ILE A 36 2.30 7.72 1.90
N HIS A 37 1.96 7.62 0.63
CA HIS A 37 0.78 8.29 0.05
C HIS A 37 -0.31 7.33 -0.40
N HIS A 38 -0.01 6.04 -0.51
CA HIS A 38 -0.96 5.03 -0.96
C HIS A 38 -0.80 3.75 -0.14
N ILE A 39 -1.94 3.10 0.16
CA ILE A 39 -2.00 1.84 0.87
C ILE A 39 -2.85 0.87 0.05
N PRO A 40 -2.30 -0.28 -0.38
CA PRO A 40 -3.09 -1.33 -1.00
C PRO A 40 -4.10 -1.94 -0.02
N VAL A 41 -5.32 -2.16 -0.50
CA VAL A 41 -6.37 -2.89 0.23
C VAL A 41 -6.35 -4.34 -0.23
N VAL A 42 -6.16 -5.27 0.70
CA VAL A 42 -5.97 -6.70 0.44
C VAL A 42 -6.99 -7.54 1.19
N ARG A 43 -7.64 -8.45 0.46
CA ARG A 43 -8.51 -9.49 1.03
C ARG A 43 -7.90 -10.85 0.74
N TYR A 44 -7.48 -11.57 1.78
CA TYR A 44 -6.70 -12.80 1.67
C TYR A 44 -5.40 -12.60 0.86
N LYS A 45 -5.37 -13.08 -0.38
CA LYS A 45 -4.23 -12.97 -1.30
C LYS A 45 -4.48 -11.99 -2.46
N ASP A 46 -5.68 -11.42 -2.52
CA ASP A 46 -6.11 -10.59 -3.64
C ASP A 46 -6.06 -9.11 -3.28
N ILE A 47 -5.51 -8.31 -4.19
CA ILE A 47 -5.58 -6.85 -4.12
C ILE A 47 -6.97 -6.45 -4.63
N VAL A 48 -7.76 -5.80 -3.77
CA VAL A 48 -9.14 -5.42 -4.07
C VAL A 48 -9.32 -3.91 -4.21
N GLY A 49 -8.29 -3.13 -3.91
CA GLY A 49 -8.32 -1.68 -4.06
C GLY A 49 -7.04 -0.99 -3.61
N ILE A 50 -7.08 0.33 -3.64
CA ILE A 50 -6.02 1.22 -3.18
C ILE A 50 -6.66 2.43 -2.51
N ILE A 51 -6.11 2.86 -1.37
CA ILE A 51 -6.51 4.10 -0.69
C ILE A 51 -5.35 5.08 -0.81
N SER A 52 -5.65 6.30 -1.26
CA SER A 52 -4.72 7.43 -1.26
C SER A 52 -4.86 8.23 0.04
N LYS A 53 -3.82 8.96 0.43
CA LYS A 53 -3.84 9.84 1.60
C LYS A 53 -4.89 10.98 1.50
N THR A 54 -5.40 11.23 0.30
CA THR A 54 -6.36 12.30 -0.01
C THR A 54 -7.78 11.79 -0.26
N ASP A 55 -8.01 10.47 -0.17
CA ASP A 55 -9.36 9.89 -0.20
C ASP A 55 -10.09 10.15 1.12
#